data_AF-A0A2V1BSQ8-F1
#
_entry.id   AF-A0A2V1BSQ8-F1
#
_cell.length_a   1.000
_cell.length_b   1.000
_cell.length_c   1.000
_cell.angle_alpha   90.00
_cell.angle_beta   90.00
_cell.angle_gamma   90.00
#
_symmetry.space_group_name_H-M   'P 1'
#
loop_
_entity.id
_entity.type
_entity.pdbx_description
1 polymer ?
#
loop_
_entity_poly.entity_id
_entity_poly.type
_entity_poly.pdbx_seq_one_letter_code
_entity_poly.pdbx_strand_id
1 'polypeptide(L)'
;MTSTFPLTLLGSIKAGFGMGLILAPTWTTNMVYYRNLDPASTNLAVRMVGTRELLFGALLLGAKTPETRRAAVLASAAVDALDLVATIWGWEMGQVENNTAGVFSFAATASVLLAGLAWKKAGLGVMKNVKM
;
A
#
# COMPACT_ATOMS: atom_id res chain seq x y z
N MET A 1 8.87 24.22 6.95
CA MET A 1 8.87 23.87 5.52
C MET A 1 8.08 22.58 5.33
N THR A 2 7.11 22.56 4.42
CA THR A 2 6.40 21.32 4.02
C THR A 2 7.33 20.48 3.16
N SER A 3 7.64 19.26 3.60
CA SER A 3 8.49 18.34 2.85
C SER A 3 7.62 17.32 2.14
N THR A 4 7.77 17.21 0.82
CA THR A 4 7.11 16.18 -0.01
C THR A 4 7.86 14.85 0.02
N PHE A 5 9.05 14.81 0.61
CA PHE A 5 9.92 13.62 0.64
C PHE A 5 9.21 12.34 1.12
N PRO A 6 8.43 12.33 2.23
CA PRO A 6 7.76 11.11 2.67
C PRO A 6 6.67 10.64 1.70
N LEU A 7 6.05 11.57 0.96
CA LEU A 7 5.01 11.27 -0.02
C LEU A 7 5.64 10.69 -1.30
N THR A 8 6.77 11.24 -1.72
CA THR A 8 7.59 10.67 -2.79
C THR A 8 8.13 9.29 -2.41
N LEU A 9 8.62 9.11 -1.18
CA LEU A 9 9.12 7.83 -0.70
C LEU A 9 8.01 6.77 -0.68
N LEU A 10 6.85 7.08 -0.10
CA LEU A 10 5.69 6.21 -0.10
C LEU A 10 5.27 5.83 -1.53
N GLY A 11 5.19 6.83 -2.42
CA GLY A 11 4.85 6.61 -3.83
C GLY A 11 5.85 5.70 -4.55
N SER A 12 7.15 5.91 -4.35
CA SER A 12 8.21 5.08 -4.92
C SER A 12 8.17 3.64 -4.41
N ILE A 13 7.95 3.44 -3.11
CA ILE A 13 7.82 2.11 -2.51
C ILE A 13 6.64 1.37 -3.14
N LYS A 14 5.46 2.02 -3.20
CA LYS A 14 4.25 1.41 -3.79
C LYS A 14 4.42 1.10 -5.28
N ALA A 15 5.01 2.01 -6.05
CA ALA A 15 5.29 1.77 -7.46
C ALA A 15 6.28 0.61 -7.67
N GLY A 16 7.39 0.60 -6.91
CA GLY A 16 8.40 -0.46 -6.99
C GLY A 16 7.85 -1.82 -6.56
N PHE A 17 7.13 -1.87 -5.44
CA PHE A 17 6.51 -3.08 -4.93
C PHE A 17 5.43 -3.60 -5.90
N GLY A 18 4.59 -2.71 -6.42
CA GLY A 18 3.57 -3.05 -7.42
C GLY A 18 4.16 -3.64 -8.70
N MET A 19 5.23 -3.05 -9.23
CA MET A 19 5.97 -3.63 -10.37
C MET A 19 6.54 -5.01 -10.05
N GLY A 20 7.11 -5.20 -8.85
CA GLY A 20 7.63 -6.51 -8.42
C GLY A 20 6.55 -7.58 -8.37
N LEU A 21 5.37 -7.27 -7.83
CA LEU A 21 4.23 -8.18 -7.79
C LEU A 21 3.68 -8.53 -9.19
N ILE A 22 3.72 -7.58 -10.13
CA ILE A 22 3.26 -7.81 -11.51
C ILE A 22 4.24 -8.67 -12.31
N LEU A 23 5.53 -8.33 -12.23
CA LEU A 23 6.59 -8.92 -13.06
C LEU A 23 7.13 -10.23 -12.49
N ALA A 24 7.10 -10.39 -11.17
CA ALA A 24 7.59 -11.58 -10.48
C ALA A 24 6.55 -12.17 -9.51
N PRO A 25 5.33 -12.51 -9.98
CA PRO A 25 4.25 -13.00 -9.14
C PRO A 25 4.58 -14.36 -8.51
N THR A 26 5.27 -15.24 -9.23
CA THR A 26 5.66 -16.56 -8.69
C THR A 26 6.67 -16.42 -7.55
N TRP A 27 7.63 -15.50 -7.67
CA TRP A 27 8.63 -15.27 -6.63
C TRP A 27 7.98 -14.66 -5.38
N THR A 28 7.14 -13.63 -5.56
CA THR A 28 6.39 -13.01 -4.46
C THR A 28 5.38 -13.96 -3.82
N THR A 29 4.76 -14.84 -4.61
CA THR A 29 3.88 -15.90 -4.10
C THR A 29 4.62 -16.87 -3.19
N ASN A 30 5.79 -17.33 -3.63
CA ASN A 30 6.61 -18.29 -2.88
C ASN A 30 7.28 -17.68 -1.64
N MET A 31 7.57 -16.38 -1.66
CA MET A 31 8.16 -15.70 -0.50
C MET A 31 7.11 -15.24 0.52
N VAL A 32 5.90 -14.89 0.08
CA VAL A 32 4.99 -14.10 0.90
C VAL A 32 3.58 -14.66 0.98
N TYR A 33 2.99 -15.17 -0.10
CA TYR A 33 1.53 -15.29 -0.17
C TYR A 33 0.98 -16.69 0.11
N TYR A 34 1.26 -17.71 -0.70
CA TYR A 34 0.57 -19.00 -0.54
C TYR A 34 1.40 -20.13 -1.14
N ARG A 35 2.10 -20.89 -0.30
CA ARG A 35 2.91 -22.03 -0.76
C ARG A 35 2.05 -23.25 -1.17
N ASN A 36 0.77 -23.26 -0.78
CA ASN A 36 -0.14 -24.40 -0.85
C ASN A 36 -1.42 -24.16 -1.69
N LEU A 37 -1.54 -23.04 -2.41
CA LEU A 37 -2.69 -22.77 -3.30
C LEU A 37 -2.37 -22.99 -4.77
N ASP A 38 -3.41 -23.18 -5.58
CA ASP A 38 -3.32 -23.27 -7.04
C ASP A 38 -2.47 -22.11 -7.61
N PRO A 39 -1.35 -22.41 -8.30
CA PRO A 39 -0.43 -21.40 -8.81
C PRO A 39 -1.07 -20.41 -9.78
N ALA A 40 -2.06 -20.84 -10.57
CA ALA A 40 -2.69 -19.98 -11.57
C ALA A 40 -3.56 -18.90 -10.91
N SER A 41 -4.44 -19.31 -10.00
CA SER A 41 -5.32 -18.41 -9.25
C SER A 41 -4.52 -17.45 -8.35
N THR A 42 -3.45 -17.95 -7.74
CA THR A 42 -2.60 -17.16 -6.83
C THR A 42 -1.79 -16.09 -7.56
N ASN A 43 -1.19 -16.44 -8.71
CA ASN A 43 -0.42 -15.48 -9.49
C ASN A 43 -1.29 -14.33 -10.04
N LEU A 44 -2.55 -14.61 -10.40
CA LEU A 44 -3.47 -13.57 -10.84
C LEU A 44 -3.81 -12.61 -9.68
N ALA A 45 -4.13 -13.14 -8.50
CA ALA A 45 -4.41 -12.32 -7.31
C ALA A 45 -3.22 -11.43 -6.95
N VAL A 46 -1.99 -11.97 -6.96
CA VAL A 46 -0.77 -11.20 -6.72
C VAL A 46 -0.57 -10.08 -7.73
N ARG A 47 -0.83 -10.33 -9.02
CA ARG A 47 -0.78 -9.27 -10.04
C ARG A 47 -1.85 -8.20 -9.85
N MET A 48 -3.04 -8.57 -9.36
CA MET A 48 -4.11 -7.60 -9.06
C MET A 48 -3.69 -6.69 -7.90
N VAL A 49 -3.12 -7.25 -6.84
CA VAL A 49 -2.51 -6.45 -5.75
C VAL A 49 -1.42 -5.54 -6.32
N GLY A 50 -0.54 -6.08 -7.16
CA GLY A 50 0.53 -5.32 -7.79
C GLY A 50 0.03 -4.14 -8.64
N THR A 51 -1.04 -4.34 -9.41
CA THR A 51 -1.65 -3.30 -10.24
C THR A 51 -2.20 -2.16 -9.39
N ARG A 52 -2.84 -2.50 -8.27
CA ARG A 52 -3.37 -1.54 -7.31
C ARG A 52 -2.26 -0.74 -6.61
N GLU A 53 -1.20 -1.41 -6.16
CA GLU A 53 -0.04 -0.74 -5.56
C GLU A 53 0.67 0.18 -6.56
N LEU A 54 0.82 -0.26 -7.81
CA LEU A 54 1.39 0.56 -8.87
C LEU A 54 0.53 1.80 -9.15
N LEU A 55 -0.79 1.66 -9.20
CA LEU A 55 -1.72 2.77 -9.35
C LEU A 55 -1.58 3.78 -8.21
N PHE A 56 -1.58 3.33 -6.94
CA PHE A 56 -1.40 4.22 -5.81
C PHE A 56 -0.02 4.90 -5.80
N GLY A 57 1.03 4.17 -6.17
CA GLY A 57 2.37 4.74 -6.36
C GLY A 57 2.37 5.85 -7.41
N ALA A 58 1.78 5.60 -8.58
CA ALA A 58 1.66 6.59 -9.65
C ALA A 58 0.84 7.82 -9.23
N LEU A 59 -0.27 7.63 -8.51
CA LEU A 59 -1.10 8.72 -8.00
C LEU A 59 -0.34 9.57 -6.97
N LEU A 60 0.38 8.94 -6.03
CA LEU A 60 1.17 9.65 -5.02
C LEU A 60 2.32 10.45 -5.64
N LEU A 61 3.02 9.86 -6.61
CA LEU A 61 4.12 10.54 -7.33
C LEU A 61 3.60 11.64 -8.27
N GLY A 62 2.42 11.46 -8.85
CA GLY A 62 1.80 12.38 -9.79
C GLY A 62 0.99 13.52 -9.15
N ALA A 63 0.67 13.46 -7.85
CA ALA A 63 -0.19 14.42 -7.18
C ALA A 63 0.48 15.80 -7.01
N LYS A 64 0.01 16.79 -7.79
CA LYS A 64 0.56 18.15 -7.81
C LYS A 64 -0.13 19.12 -6.85
N THR A 65 -1.42 18.93 -6.56
CA THR A 65 -2.20 19.82 -5.70
C THR A 65 -2.34 19.26 -4.28
N PRO A 66 -2.55 20.09 -3.24
CA PRO A 66 -2.82 19.62 -1.89
C PRO A 66 -4.03 18.66 -1.82
N GLU A 67 -5.07 18.92 -2.59
CA GLU A 67 -6.30 18.12 -2.64
C GLU A 67 -6.03 16.74 -3.24
N THR A 68 -5.31 16.67 -4.36
CA THR A 68 -4.94 15.39 -5.00
C THR A 68 -3.97 14.59 -4.13
N ARG A 69 -3.06 15.26 -3.41
CA ARG A 69 -2.16 14.61 -2.44
C ARG A 69 -2.93 14.02 -1.26
N ARG A 70 -3.90 14.76 -0.70
CA ARG A 70 -4.78 14.25 0.37
C ARG A 70 -5.54 13.02 -0.09
N ALA A 71 -6.19 13.11 -1.26
CA ALA A 71 -6.96 12.01 -1.82
C ALA A 71 -6.10 10.77 -2.05
N ALA A 72 -4.91 10.93 -2.66
CA ALA A 72 -4.00 9.82 -2.92
C ALA A 72 -3.51 9.14 -1.63
N VAL A 73 -3.10 9.93 -0.63
CA VAL A 73 -2.63 9.40 0.67
C VAL A 73 -3.74 8.69 1.41
N LEU A 74 -4.95 9.27 1.46
CA LEU A 74 -6.09 8.66 2.15
C LEU A 74 -6.55 7.39 1.45
N ALA A 75 -6.65 7.39 0.11
CA ALA A 75 -7.05 6.22 -0.65
C ALA A 75 -6.06 5.08 -0.47
N SER A 76 -4.75 5.36 -0.57
CA SER A 76 -3.73 4.33 -0.38
C SER A 76 -3.72 3.80 1.06
N ALA A 77 -3.80 4.68 2.06
CA ALA A 77 -3.78 4.28 3.47
C ALA A 77 -5.03 3.49 3.87
N ALA A 78 -6.20 3.85 3.34
CA ALA A 78 -7.44 3.13 3.60
C ALA A 78 -7.36 1.69 3.09
N VAL A 79 -6.83 1.48 1.90
CA VAL A 79 -6.63 0.13 1.35
C VAL A 79 -5.61 -0.65 2.18
N ASP A 80 -4.47 -0.05 2.54
CA ASP A 80 -3.47 -0.73 3.37
C ASP A 80 -4.04 -1.16 4.73
N ALA A 81 -4.89 -0.33 5.33
CA ALA A 81 -5.58 -0.66 6.58
C ALA A 81 -6.60 -1.80 6.40
N LEU A 82 -7.35 -1.82 5.30
CA LEU A 82 -8.26 -2.90 4.98
C LEU A 82 -7.52 -4.21 4.73
N ASP A 83 -6.38 -4.18 4.05
CA ASP A 83 -5.54 -5.35 3.82
C ASP A 83 -4.98 -5.90 5.14
N LEU A 84 -4.57 -5.03 6.08
CA LEU A 84 -4.14 -5.44 7.41
C LEU A 84 -5.27 -6.19 8.14
N VAL A 85 -6.48 -5.63 8.15
CA VAL A 85 -7.64 -6.26 8.79
C VAL A 85 -8.00 -7.58 8.13
N ALA A 86 -8.02 -7.62 6.80
CA ALA A 86 -8.29 -8.84 6.03
C ALA A 86 -7.24 -9.92 6.27
N THR A 87 -5.97 -9.54 6.39
CA THR A 87 -4.86 -10.45 6.71
C THR A 87 -5.03 -11.06 8.09
N ILE A 88 -5.28 -10.23 9.11
CA ILE A 88 -5.50 -10.69 10.48
C ILE A 88 -6.73 -11.61 10.55
N TRP A 89 -7.82 -11.22 9.90
CA TRP A 89 -9.03 -12.04 9.83
C TRP A 89 -8.79 -13.39 9.15
N GLY A 90 -8.11 -13.40 7.99
CA GLY A 90 -7.77 -14.62 7.28
C GLY A 90 -6.84 -15.53 8.08
N TRP A 91 -5.94 -14.95 8.88
CA TRP A 91 -5.08 -15.69 9.80
C TRP A 91 -5.87 -16.36 10.92
N GLU A 92 -6.74 -15.62 11.61
CA GLU A 92 -7.62 -16.14 12.68
C GLU A 92 -8.55 -17.25 12.16
N MET A 93 -8.99 -17.16 10.91
CA MET A 93 -9.84 -18.16 10.25
C MET A 93 -9.05 -19.36 9.68
N GLY A 94 -7.73 -19.39 9.83
CA GLY A 94 -6.87 -20.45 9.28
C GLY A 94 -6.75 -20.45 7.74
N GLN A 95 -7.12 -19.36 7.08
CA GLN A 95 -7.02 -19.18 5.62
C GLN A 95 -5.62 -18.72 5.18
N VAL A 96 -4.82 -18.20 6.10
CA VAL A 96 -3.50 -17.62 5.84
C VAL A 96 -2.48 -18.19 6.83
N GLU A 97 -1.32 -18.61 6.34
CA GLU A 97 -0.23 -19.14 7.17
C GLU A 97 0.44 -18.03 8.02
N ASN A 98 1.00 -18.39 9.18
CA ASN A 98 1.62 -17.44 10.13
C ASN A 98 2.68 -16.54 9.47
N ASN A 99 3.54 -17.11 8.61
CA ASN A 99 4.60 -16.34 7.96
C ASN A 99 4.02 -15.29 7.00
N THR A 100 3.02 -15.68 6.20
CA THR A 100 2.30 -14.77 5.30
C THR A 100 1.62 -13.66 6.09
N ALA A 101 0.87 -14.02 7.14
CA ALA A 101 0.18 -13.07 7.99
C ALA A 101 1.15 -12.05 8.62
N GLY A 102 2.30 -12.52 9.09
CA GLY A 102 3.35 -11.67 9.66
C GLY A 102 3.92 -10.67 8.65
N VAL A 103 4.31 -11.13 7.46
CA VAL A 103 4.90 -10.23 6.44
C VAL A 103 3.88 -9.21 5.94
N PHE A 104 2.63 -9.63 5.66
CA PHE A 104 1.58 -8.71 5.22
C PHE A 104 1.23 -7.68 6.29
N SER A 105 1.02 -8.13 7.51
CA SER A 105 0.65 -7.23 8.60
C SER A 105 1.75 -6.22 8.87
N PHE A 106 3.02 -6.63 8.81
CA PHE A 106 4.16 -5.73 8.95
C PHE A 106 4.21 -4.70 7.81
N ALA A 107 4.11 -5.14 6.55
CA ALA A 107 4.18 -4.25 5.39
C ALA A 107 3.02 -3.24 5.38
N ALA A 108 1.80 -3.69 5.64
CA ALA A 108 0.62 -2.84 5.71
C ALA A 108 0.73 -1.81 6.85
N THR A 109 1.16 -2.25 8.05
CA THR A 109 1.39 -1.36 9.19
C THR A 109 2.45 -0.31 8.87
N ALA A 110 3.59 -0.71 8.29
CA ALA A 110 4.65 0.22 7.90
C ALA A 110 4.17 1.24 6.86
N SER A 111 3.36 0.80 5.88
CA SER A 111 2.78 1.69 4.87
C SER A 111 1.82 2.71 5.47
N VAL A 112 0.92 2.29 6.36
CA VAL A 112 -0.01 3.19 7.07
C VAL A 112 0.74 4.20 7.93
N LEU A 113 1.78 3.77 8.65
CA LEU A 113 2.63 4.67 9.45
C LEU A 113 3.33 5.70 8.55
N LEU A 114 3.88 5.27 7.40
CA LEU A 114 4.52 6.17 6.45
C LEU A 114 3.52 7.15 5.81
N ALA A 115 2.28 6.72 5.55
CA ALA A 115 1.20 7.58 5.12
C ALA A 115 0.84 8.64 6.18
N GLY A 116 0.79 8.27 7.46
CA GLY A 116 0.61 9.20 8.57
C GLY A 116 1.76 10.22 8.68
N LEU A 117 3.00 9.79 8.48
CA LEU A 117 4.16 10.68 8.41
C LEU A 117 4.07 11.63 7.21
N ALA A 118 3.68 11.14 6.04
CA ALA A 118 3.46 11.94 4.84
C ALA A 118 2.36 12.98 5.06
N TRP A 119 1.25 12.59 5.67
CA TRP A 119 0.15 13.47 6.04
C TRP A 119 0.62 14.65 6.90
N LYS A 120 1.36 14.35 7.97
CA LYS A 120 1.90 15.35 8.90
C LYS A 120 2.95 16.26 8.24
N LYS A 121 3.93 15.69 7.53
CA LYS A 121 5.08 16.44 6.99
C LYS A 121 4.76 17.25 5.73
N ALA A 122 3.80 16.80 4.93
CA ALA A 122 3.32 17.55 3.77
C ALA A 122 2.25 18.60 4.16
N GLY A 123 1.90 18.73 5.45
CA GLY A 123 0.95 19.73 5.93
C GLY A 123 -0.48 19.46 5.45
N LEU A 124 -0.81 18.21 5.11
CA LEU A 124 -2.10 17.87 4.50
C LEU A 124 -3.26 18.05 5.48
N GLY A 125 -3.04 17.96 6.80
CA GLY A 125 -4.08 18.23 7.81
C GLY A 125 -4.38 19.71 8.08
N VAL A 126 -3.60 20.64 7.53
CA VAL A 126 -3.82 22.08 7.79
C VAL A 126 -4.83 22.63 6.78
N MET A 127 -6.05 22.91 7.22
CA MET A 127 -7.00 23.68 6.43
C MET A 127 -6.58 25.16 6.49
N LYS A 128 -6.01 25.68 5.39
CA LYS A 128 -5.99 27.14 5.23
C LYS A 128 -7.42 27.55 4.97
N ASN A 129 -8.02 28.30 5.90
CA ASN A 129 -9.27 29.00 5.67
C ASN A 129 -9.07 29.87 4.42
N VAL A 130 -9.63 29.42 3.30
CA VAL A 130 -9.78 30.26 2.12
C VAL A 130 -10.85 31.26 2.50
N LYS A 131 -10.44 32.48 2.82
CA LYS A 131 -11.38 33.61 2.82
C LYS A 131 -11.88 33.71 1.38
N MET A 132 -13.17 33.39 1.18
CA MET A 132 -13.92 33.82 0.00
C MET A 132 -14.05 35.33 0.01
#